data_AF-A0A1V1PPX0-F1
#
_entry.id   AF-A0A1V1PPX0-F1
#
_cell.length_a   1.000
_cell.length_b   1.000
_cell.length_c   1.000
_cell.angle_alpha   90.00
_cell.angle_beta   90.00
_cell.angle_gamma   90.00
#
_symmetry.space_group_name_H-M   'P 1'
#
loop_
_entity.id
_entity.type
_entity.pdbx_description
1 polymer ?
#
loop_
_entity_poly.entity_id
_entity_poly.type
_entity_poly.pdbx_seq_one_letter_code
_entity_poly.pdbx_strand_id
1 'polypeptide(L)'
;MQSQFLSRVLLADALVSGVAGLMMILAAPLLAPLLNLPASLLQLAGVSLLPWFLALVALSRQAQVSRGALMWVVAVNAIWVLGSVAVLFVWSPSAFGYAFIIVQAVAVGVFAELQMVALKRMGLTA
;
A
#
# COMPACT_ATOMS: atom_id res chain seq x y z
N MET A 1 -9.94 -12.48 20.14
CA MET A 1 -8.76 -11.58 20.13
C MET A 1 -8.11 -11.67 18.76
N GLN A 2 -7.75 -10.55 18.15
CA GLN A 2 -7.03 -10.51 16.88
C GLN A 2 -5.71 -11.29 17.00
N SER A 3 -5.33 -12.03 15.94
CA SER A 3 -4.04 -12.72 15.94
C SER A 3 -2.89 -11.71 15.86
N GLN A 4 -1.81 -11.97 16.60
CA GLN A 4 -0.59 -11.16 16.55
C GLN A 4 0.00 -11.06 15.14
N PHE A 5 -0.22 -12.09 14.31
CA PHE A 5 0.16 -12.08 12.90
C PHE A 5 -0.54 -10.96 12.13
N LEU A 6 -1.88 -10.88 12.21
CA LEU A 6 -2.64 -9.87 11.48
C LEU A 6 -2.29 -8.46 11.94
N SER A 7 -2.20 -8.22 13.25
CA SER A 7 -1.85 -6.89 13.78
C SER A 7 -0.48 -6.43 13.28
N ARG A 8 0.51 -7.34 13.23
CA ARG A 8 1.86 -7.04 12.70
C ARG A 8 1.86 -6.78 11.19
N VAL A 9 1.11 -7.57 10.41
CA VAL A 9 1.00 -7.37 8.96
C VAL A 9 0.36 -6.02 8.65
N LEU A 10 -0.75 -5.67 9.31
CA LEU A 10 -1.40 -4.38 9.15
C LEU A 10 -0.49 -3.21 9.54
N LEU A 11 0.24 -3.34 10.65
CA LEU A 11 1.17 -2.29 11.09
C LEU A 11 2.36 -2.14 10.14
N ALA A 12 2.91 -3.25 9.63
CA ALA A 12 4.01 -3.22 8.66
C ALA A 12 3.59 -2.54 7.35
N ASP A 13 2.42 -2.91 6.81
CA ASP A 13 1.83 -2.26 5.63
C ASP A 13 1.62 -0.77 5.88
N ALA A 14 1.05 -0.41 7.05
CA ALA A 14 0.86 0.97 7.44
C ALA A 14 2.19 1.75 7.41
N LEU A 15 3.22 1.27 8.11
CA LEU A 15 4.50 1.97 8.21
C LEU A 15 5.17 2.14 6.85
N VAL A 16 5.18 1.09 6.01
CA VAL A 16 5.71 1.18 4.64
C VAL A 16 4.94 2.21 3.83
N SER A 17 3.60 2.16 3.87
CA SER A 17 2.72 3.11 3.18
C SER A 17 2.93 4.55 3.66
N GLY A 18 3.07 4.77 4.96
CA GLY A 18 3.31 6.08 5.55
C GLY A 18 4.66 6.67 5.15
N VAL A 19 5.73 5.86 5.22
CA VAL A 19 7.07 6.27 4.78
C VAL A 19 7.08 6.59 3.28
N ALA A 20 6.50 5.72 2.45
CA ALA A 20 6.38 5.94 1.02
C ALA A 20 5.56 7.20 0.70
N GLY A 21 4.45 7.41 1.41
CA GLY A 21 3.59 8.58 1.24
C GLY A 21 4.31 9.89 1.56
N LEU A 22 5.00 9.96 2.70
CA LEU A 22 5.79 11.13 3.08
C LEU A 22 6.95 11.37 2.10
N MET A 23 7.64 10.31 1.66
CA MET A 23 8.70 10.41 0.65
C MET A 23 8.15 10.99 -0.65
N MET A 24 7.04 10.46 -1.15
CA MET A 24 6.41 10.90 -2.39
C MET A 24 5.91 12.35 -2.33
N ILE A 25 5.43 12.82 -1.18
CA ILE A 25 4.97 14.20 -0.99
C ILE A 25 6.18 15.16 -0.91
N LEU A 26 7.09 14.89 0.02
CA LEU A 26 8.15 15.83 0.40
C LEU A 26 9.29 15.86 -0.63
N ALA A 27 9.61 14.71 -1.22
CA ALA A 27 10.70 14.58 -2.19
C ALA A 27 10.21 14.63 -3.64
N ALA A 28 8.93 14.92 -3.91
CA ALA A 28 8.38 14.94 -5.27
C ALA A 28 9.20 15.78 -6.27
N PRO A 29 9.67 17.01 -5.93
CA PRO A 29 10.45 17.83 -6.87
C PRO A 29 11.80 17.20 -7.25
N LEU A 30 12.37 16.38 -6.36
CA LEU A 30 13.63 15.67 -6.60
C LEU A 30 13.39 14.33 -7.32
N LEU A 31 12.33 13.61 -6.95
CA LEU A 31 11.99 12.31 -7.51
C LEU A 31 11.44 12.42 -8.93
N ALA A 32 10.58 13.40 -9.21
CA ALA A 32 9.93 13.57 -10.51
C ALA A 32 10.90 13.53 -11.71
N PRO A 33 11.99 14.33 -11.75
CA PRO A 33 12.94 14.26 -12.86
C PRO A 33 13.71 12.93 -12.90
N LEU A 34 14.05 12.35 -11.74
CA LEU A 34 14.78 11.09 -11.67
C LEU A 34 13.96 9.90 -12.19
N LEU A 35 12.67 9.86 -11.81
CA LEU A 35 11.74 8.79 -12.17
C LEU A 35 11.10 8.99 -13.55
N ASN A 36 11.28 10.18 -14.15
CA ASN A 36 10.55 10.63 -15.33
C ASN A 36 9.02 10.51 -15.15
N LEU A 37 8.52 11.03 -14.04
CA LEU A 37 7.09 11.04 -13.68
C LEU A 37 6.65 12.46 -13.30
N PRO A 38 5.37 12.83 -13.51
CA PRO A 38 4.87 14.12 -13.05
C PRO A 38 4.97 14.23 -11.52
N ALA A 39 5.46 15.37 -11.03
CA ALA A 39 5.52 15.63 -9.58
C ALA A 39 4.13 15.60 -8.93
N SER A 40 3.10 16.06 -9.66
CA SER A 40 1.70 16.00 -9.21
C SER A 40 1.21 14.57 -9.01
N LEU A 41 1.63 13.62 -9.86
CA LEU A 41 1.29 12.21 -9.70
C LEU A 41 1.88 11.65 -8.40
N LEU A 42 3.16 11.94 -8.14
CA LEU A 42 3.84 11.52 -6.91
C LEU A 42 3.16 12.13 -5.67
N GLN A 43 2.88 13.44 -5.68
CA GLN A 43 2.23 14.11 -4.56
C GLN A 43 0.82 13.58 -4.28
N LEU A 44 0.00 13.39 -5.32
CA LEU A 44 -1.36 12.86 -5.17
C LEU A 44 -1.34 11.41 -4.66
N ALA A 45 -0.44 10.57 -5.18
CA ALA A 45 -0.24 9.22 -4.70
C ALA A 45 0.19 9.24 -3.22
N GLY A 46 1.16 10.07 -2.87
CA GLY A 46 1.64 10.19 -1.51
C GLY A 46 0.59 10.71 -0.52
N VAL A 47 -0.21 11.71 -0.90
CA VAL A 47 -1.33 12.21 -0.09
C VAL A 47 -2.37 11.12 0.12
N SER A 48 -2.63 10.30 -0.89
CA SER A 48 -3.58 9.19 -0.81
C SER A 48 -3.12 8.08 0.14
N LEU A 49 -1.81 7.91 0.32
CA LEU A 49 -1.23 6.94 1.28
C LEU A 49 -1.35 7.39 2.75
N LEU A 50 -1.52 8.67 3.03
CA LEU A 50 -1.68 9.15 4.42
C LEU A 50 -2.97 8.67 5.11
N PRO A 51 -4.18 8.83 4.53
CA PRO A 51 -5.39 8.26 5.13
C PRO A 51 -5.34 6.73 5.16
N TRP A 52 -4.69 6.09 4.18
CA TRP A 52 -4.47 4.65 4.16
C TRP A 52 -3.61 4.17 5.35
N PHE A 53 -2.48 4.83 5.58
CA PHE A 53 -1.64 4.62 6.75
C PHE A 53 -2.44 4.71 8.05
N LEU A 54 -3.22 5.78 8.22
CA LEU A 54 -4.03 5.98 9.43
C LEU A 54 -5.08 4.86 9.60
N ALA A 55 -5.75 4.46 8.51
CA ALA A 55 -6.72 3.37 8.53
C ALA A 55 -6.09 2.05 8.97
N LEU A 56 -4.91 1.70 8.43
CA LEU A 56 -4.20 0.48 8.79
C LEU A 56 -3.67 0.49 10.23
N VAL A 57 -3.14 1.63 10.70
CA VAL A 57 -2.75 1.79 12.12
C VAL A 57 -3.97 1.59 13.02
N ALA A 58 -5.11 2.19 12.69
CA ALA A 58 -6.34 2.03 13.46
C ALA A 58 -6.78 0.56 13.50
N LEU A 59 -6.81 -0.13 12.36
CA LEU A 59 -7.17 -1.55 12.27
C LEU A 59 -6.18 -2.46 13.03
N SER A 60 -4.88 -2.14 13.01
CA SER A 60 -3.86 -2.91 13.72
C SER A 60 -4.01 -2.89 15.25
N ARG A 61 -4.73 -1.88 15.79
CA ARG A 61 -4.96 -1.66 17.22
C ARG A 61 -6.32 -2.18 17.70
N GLN A 62 -7.18 -2.67 16.80
CA GLN A 62 -8.49 -3.18 17.19
C GLN A 62 -8.39 -4.52 17.92
N ALA A 63 -9.25 -4.74 18.90
CA ALA A 63 -9.32 -6.03 19.60
C ALA A 63 -9.73 -7.17 18.66
N GLN A 64 -10.56 -6.88 17.66
CA GLN A 64 -10.97 -7.77 16.58
C GLN A 64 -11.24 -6.95 15.31
N VAL A 65 -10.60 -7.32 14.21
CA VAL A 65 -10.88 -6.77 12.88
C VAL A 65 -11.94 -7.63 12.20
N SER A 66 -12.99 -7.01 11.68
CA SER A 66 -14.06 -7.72 10.98
C SER A 66 -13.57 -8.29 9.64
N ARG A 67 -14.20 -9.39 9.20
CA ARG A 67 -13.92 -9.99 7.88
C ARG A 67 -14.09 -8.97 6.74
N GLY A 68 -15.15 -8.16 6.81
CA GLY A 68 -15.43 -7.12 5.81
C GLY A 68 -14.34 -6.04 5.75
N ALA A 69 -13.86 -5.58 6.91
CA ALA A 69 -12.76 -4.61 6.96
C ALA A 69 -11.47 -5.17 6.36
N LEU A 70 -11.12 -6.42 6.67
CA LEU A 70 -9.94 -7.06 6.09
C LEU A 70 -10.08 -7.31 4.58
N MET A 71 -11.27 -7.68 4.10
CA MET A 71 -11.55 -7.78 2.66
C MET A 71 -11.39 -6.43 1.95
N TRP A 72 -11.88 -5.35 2.56
CA TRP A 72 -11.69 -4.00 2.04
C TRP A 72 -10.21 -3.65 1.95
N VAL A 73 -9.43 -4.02 2.97
CA VAL A 73 -7.98 -3.77 2.96
C VAL A 73 -7.29 -4.45 1.77
N VAL A 74 -7.58 -5.74 1.56
CA VAL A 74 -7.05 -6.51 0.43
C VAL A 74 -7.45 -5.88 -0.90
N ALA A 75 -8.72 -5.47 -1.05
CA ALA A 75 -9.22 -4.88 -2.28
C ALA A 75 -8.52 -3.55 -2.62
N VAL A 76 -8.31 -2.67 -1.64
CA VAL A 76 -7.61 -1.40 -1.85
C VAL A 76 -6.14 -1.63 -2.23
N ASN A 77 -5.45 -2.57 -1.56
CA ASN A 77 -4.08 -2.92 -1.95
C ASN A 77 -4.03 -3.50 -3.37
N ALA A 78 -5.00 -4.34 -3.78
CA ALA A 78 -5.09 -4.83 -5.14
C ALA A 78 -5.32 -3.71 -6.16
N ILE A 79 -6.21 -2.76 -5.86
CA ILE A 79 -6.46 -1.57 -6.69
C ILE A 79 -5.18 -0.74 -6.84
N TRP A 80 -4.41 -0.56 -5.77
CA TRP A 80 -3.15 0.15 -5.81
C TRP A 80 -2.12 -0.54 -6.72
N VAL A 81 -2.01 -1.87 -6.66
CA VAL A 81 -1.14 -2.65 -7.56
C VAL A 81 -1.57 -2.48 -9.02
N LEU A 82 -2.87 -2.60 -9.30
CA LEU A 82 -3.39 -2.40 -10.66
C LEU A 82 -3.15 -0.97 -11.18
N GLY A 83 -3.36 0.04 -10.32
CA GLY A 83 -3.04 1.43 -10.64
C GLY A 83 -1.56 1.63 -10.92
N SER A 84 -0.68 1.00 -10.14
CA SER A 84 0.77 1.04 -10.35
C SER A 84 1.16 0.41 -11.69
N VAL A 85 0.55 -0.71 -12.06
CA VAL A 85 0.76 -1.33 -13.38
C VAL A 85 0.26 -0.42 -14.49
N ALA A 86 -0.91 0.21 -14.35
CA ALA A 86 -1.43 1.16 -15.33
C ALA A 86 -0.49 2.35 -15.56
N VAL A 87 0.17 2.84 -14.50
CA VAL A 87 1.16 3.93 -14.61
C VAL A 87 2.30 3.57 -15.57
N LEU A 88 2.72 2.30 -15.62
CA LEU A 88 3.79 1.84 -16.53
C LEU A 88 3.43 1.93 -18.01
N PHE A 89 2.14 2.01 -18.35
CA PHE A 89 1.64 2.09 -19.73
C PHE A 89 1.18 3.50 -20.12
N VAL A 90 0.75 4.31 -19.15
CA VAL A 90 0.27 5.67 -19.40
C VAL A 90 1.44 6.66 -19.47
N TRP A 91 2.49 6.45 -18.70
CA TRP A 91 3.70 7.27 -18.71
C TRP A 91 4.87 6.49 -19.31
N SER A 92 5.99 7.19 -19.53
CA SER A 92 7.26 6.59 -19.98
C SER A 92 8.33 6.77 -18.90
N PRO A 93 8.26 6.02 -17.77
CA PRO A 93 9.20 6.20 -16.67
C PRO A 93 10.65 5.96 -17.10
N SER A 94 11.60 6.54 -16.36
CA SER A 94 13.02 6.18 -16.50
C SER A 94 13.26 4.76 -15.96
N ALA A 95 14.45 4.20 -16.13
CA ALA A 95 14.81 2.92 -15.49
C ALA A 95 14.61 2.95 -13.96
N PHE A 96 14.95 4.07 -13.31
CA PHE A 96 14.66 4.28 -11.89
C PHE A 96 13.17 4.39 -11.61
N GLY A 97 12.39 5.02 -12.50
CA GLY A 97 10.94 5.08 -12.42
C GLY A 97 10.28 3.71 -12.47
N TYR A 98 10.68 2.86 -13.42
CA TYR A 98 10.24 1.47 -13.50
C TYR A 98 10.57 0.72 -12.21
N ALA A 99 11.82 0.78 -11.75
CA ALA A 99 12.23 0.12 -10.52
C ALA A 99 11.41 0.59 -9.31
N PHE A 100 11.23 1.91 -9.16
CA PHE A 100 10.46 2.51 -8.09
C PHE A 100 9.00 2.00 -8.08
N ILE A 101 8.32 2.06 -9.23
CA ILE A 101 6.92 1.63 -9.36
C ILE A 101 6.79 0.12 -9.10
N ILE A 102 7.67 -0.71 -9.68
CA ILE A 102 7.60 -2.16 -9.56
C ILE A 102 7.88 -2.60 -8.12
N VAL A 103 8.92 -2.06 -7.47
CA VAL A 103 9.29 -2.44 -6.10
C VAL A 103 8.15 -2.15 -5.13
N GLN A 104 7.55 -0.95 -5.19
CA GLN A 104 6.44 -0.63 -4.31
C GLN A 104 5.18 -1.44 -4.65
N ALA A 105 4.90 -1.71 -5.93
CA ALA A 105 3.76 -2.53 -6.33
C ALA A 105 3.90 -3.98 -5.84
N VAL A 106 5.10 -4.56 -5.93
CA VAL A 106 5.39 -5.89 -5.39
C VAL A 106 5.23 -5.90 -3.87
N ALA A 107 5.76 -4.90 -3.16
CA ALA A 107 5.61 -4.80 -1.71
C ALA A 107 4.12 -4.76 -1.28
N VAL A 108 3.32 -3.93 -1.95
CA VAL A 108 1.87 -3.84 -1.70
C VAL A 108 1.16 -5.16 -2.06
N GLY A 109 1.56 -5.82 -3.16
CA GLY A 109 1.06 -7.14 -3.53
C GLY A 109 1.34 -8.21 -2.47
N VAL A 110 2.54 -8.20 -1.88
CA VAL A 110 2.89 -9.09 -0.76
C VAL A 110 2.00 -8.82 0.46
N PHE A 111 1.75 -7.56 0.79
CA PHE A 111 0.82 -7.23 1.89
C PHE A 111 -0.60 -7.72 1.61
N ALA A 112 -1.10 -7.55 0.39
CA ALA A 112 -2.40 -8.06 -0.03
C ALA A 112 -2.49 -9.59 0.14
N GLU A 113 -1.46 -10.34 -0.27
CA GLU A 113 -1.40 -11.79 -0.09
C GLU A 113 -1.35 -12.20 1.39
N LEU A 114 -0.55 -11.53 2.22
CA LEU A 114 -0.49 -11.81 3.66
C LEU A 114 -1.83 -11.54 4.36
N GLN A 115 -2.52 -10.48 3.97
CA GLN A 115 -3.87 -10.14 4.45
C GLN A 115 -4.91 -11.15 3.97
N MET A 116 -4.81 -11.63 2.73
CA MET A 116 -5.65 -12.70 2.19
C MET A 116 -5.44 -14.02 2.95
N VAL A 117 -4.20 -14.36 3.31
CA VAL A 117 -3.89 -15.53 4.15
C VAL A 117 -4.56 -15.38 5.52
N ALA A 118 -4.47 -14.20 6.15
CA ALA A 118 -5.17 -13.94 7.41
C ALA A 118 -6.70 -14.05 7.28
N LEU A 119 -7.27 -13.56 6.18
CA LEU A 119 -8.70 -13.63 5.88
C LEU A 119 -9.19 -15.08 5.70
N LYS A 120 -8.40 -15.91 5.00
CA LYS A 120 -8.69 -17.35 4.85
C LYS A 120 -8.69 -18.07 6.20
N ARG A 121 -7.75 -17.73 7.09
CA ARG A 121 -7.69 -18.28 8.46
C ARG A 121 -8.91 -17.93 9.31
N MET A 122 -9.47 -16.72 9.15
CA MET A 122 -10.71 -16.33 9.86
C MET A 122 -11.91 -17.18 9.46
N GLY A 123 -11.99 -17.63 8.21
CA GLY A 123 -13.08 -18.45 7.71
C GLY A 123 -13.00 -19.93 8.13
N LEU A 124 -11.85 -20.39 8.62
CA LEU A 124 -11.66 -21.75 9.17
C LEU A 124 -12.05 -21.83 10.66
N THR A 125 -12.23 -20.68 11.32
CA THR A 125 -12.54 -20.57 12.75
C THR A 125 -13.97 -20.10 13.04
N ALA A 126 -14.75 -19.85 11.99
CA ALA A 126 -16.16 -19.48 12.06
C ALA A 126 -17.03 -20.71 11.78
#